data_AF-A0A026WCK0-F1
#
_entry.id   AF-A0A026WCK0-F1
#
_cell.length_a   1.000
_cell.length_b   1.000
_cell.length_c   1.000
_cell.angle_alpha   90.00
_cell.angle_beta   90.00
_cell.angle_gamma   90.00
#
_symmetry.space_group_name_H-M   'P 1'
#
loop_
_entity.id
_entity.type
_entity.pdbx_description
1 polymer ?
#
loop_
_entity_poly.entity_id
_entity_poly.type
_entity_poly.pdbx_seq_one_letter_code
_entity_poly.pdbx_strand_id
1 'polypeptide(L)' 'RSYLGITIHWVNPVTFERESAALACRRMKGKHTYDVLAREIKSVFLEYHIQNKVCCTTTDNGSNFIKAFR' A
#
# COMPACT_ATOMS: atom_id res chain seq x y z
N ARG A 1 19.07 0.77 3.65
CA ARG A 1 17.94 1.41 4.37
C ARG A 1 16.67 1.02 3.62
N SER A 2 15.59 0.68 4.32
CA SER A 2 14.38 0.16 3.69
C SER A 2 13.23 1.14 3.87
N TYR A 3 12.46 1.33 2.80
CA TYR A 3 11.34 2.25 2.76
C TYR A 3 10.14 1.54 2.15
N LEU A 4 8.95 1.84 2.67
CA LEU A 4 7.68 1.42 2.13
C LEU A 4 7.05 2.62 1.44
N GLY A 5 7.07 2.59 0.10
CA GLY A 5 6.31 3.50 -0.73
C GLY A 5 4.91 2.92 -0.99
N ILE A 6 3.87 3.73 -0.85
CA ILE A 6 2.50 3.34 -1.21
C ILE A 6 1.93 4.41 -2.13
N THR A 7 1.53 3.98 -3.33
CA THR A 7 0.74 4.78 -4.27
C THR A 7 -0.65 4.18 -4.41
N ILE A 8 -1.62 5.03 -4.72
CA ILE A 8 -2.97 4.59 -5.10
C ILE A 8 -3.29 5.10 -6.49
N HIS A 9 -4.14 4.33 -7.17
CA HIS A 9 -4.67 4.66 -8.47
C HIS A 9 -6.17 4.39 -8.45
N TRP A 10 -6.96 5.29 -9.02
CA TRP A 10 -8.40 5.12 -9.15
C TRP A 10 -8.90 5.75 -10.44
N VAL A 11 -10.11 5.41 -10.86
CA VAL A 11 -10.78 6.08 -11.97
C VAL A 11 -11.64 7.19 -11.40
N ASN A 12 -11.47 8.42 -11.88
CA ASN A 12 -12.33 9.53 -11.52
C ASN A 12 -13.73 9.29 -12.10
N PRO A 13 -14.80 9.27 -11.28
CA PRO A 13 -16.14 8.93 -11.77
C PRO A 13 -16.77 10.03 -12.66
N VAL A 14 -16.19 11.23 -12.69
CA VAL A 14 -16.69 12.36 -13.48
C VAL A 14 -15.93 12.46 -14.81
N THR A 15 -14.60 12.45 -14.76
CA THR A 15 -13.77 12.60 -15.96
C THR A 15 -13.46 11.29 -16.66
N PHE A 16 -13.67 10.15 -15.98
CA PHE A 16 -13.24 8.81 -16.40
C PHE A 16 -11.73 8.66 -16.64
N GLU A 17 -10.94 9.60 -16.12
CA GLU A 17 -9.48 9.55 -16.19
C GLU A 17 -8.90 8.76 -15.02
N ARG A 18 -7.72 8.16 -15.24
CA ARG A 18 -6.97 7.47 -14.19
C ARG A 18 -6.22 8.50 -13.36
N GLU A 19 -6.59 8.61 -12.10
CA GLU A 19 -5.92 9.42 -11.10
C GLU A 19 -4.86 8.60 -10.36
N SER A 20 -3.88 9.30 -9.79
CA SER A 20 -2.79 8.68 -9.03
C SER A 20 -2.34 9.59 -7.90
N ALA A 21 -2.06 9.02 -6.73
CA ALA A 21 -1.50 9.77 -5.60
C ALA A 21 -0.50 8.93 -4.81
N ALA A 22 0.54 9.58 -4.29
CA ALA A 22 1.42 8.98 -3.29
C ALA A 22 0.80 9.14 -1.90
N LEU A 23 0.54 8.03 -1.21
CA LEU A 23 -0.01 8.05 0.15
C LEU A 23 1.07 8.06 1.22
N ALA A 24 2.16 7.34 0.99
CA ALA A 24 3.18 7.17 2.03
C ALA A 24 4.57 6.90 1.45
N CYS A 25 5.58 7.40 2.15
CA CYS A 25 6.97 6.97 2.04
C CYS A 25 7.53 6.79 3.45
N ARG A 26 7.33 5.60 4.02
CA ARG A 26 7.66 5.31 5.42
C ARG A 26 8.99 4.58 5.54
N ARG A 27 9.86 5.00 6.46
CA ARG A 27 11.10 4.28 6.76
C ARG A 27 10.80 3.05 7.60
N MET A 28 11.09 1.87 7.06
CA MET A 28 11.01 0.60 7.78
C MET A 28 12.32 0.38 8.57
N LYS A 29 12.24 0.30 9.91
CA LYS A 29 13.38 -0.06 10.77
C LYS A 29 13.20 -1.49 11.30
N GLY A 30 14.29 -2.24 11.47
CA GLY A 30 14.25 -3.62 11.96
C GLY A 30 13.94 -4.65 10.86
N LYS A 31 13.46 -5.83 11.26
CA LYS A 31 13.16 -6.94 10.33
C LYS A 31 11.94 -6.60 9.47
N HIS A 32 12.04 -6.87 8.17
CA HIS A 32 10.95 -6.66 7.20
C HIS A 32 10.13 -7.94 7.03
N THR A 33 9.60 -8.46 8.14
CA THR A 33 8.70 -9.62 8.08
C THR A 33 7.36 -9.22 7.47
N TYR A 34 6.64 -10.20 6.94
CA TYR A 34 5.38 -9.98 6.23
C TYR A 34 4.31 -9.33 7.13
N ASP A 35 4.30 -9.64 8.43
CA ASP A 35 3.36 -9.08 9.40
C ASP A 35 3.60 -7.59 9.67
N VAL A 36 4.87 -7.16 9.67
CA VAL A 36 5.23 -5.75 9.80
C VAL A 36 4.79 -4.98 8.54
N LEU A 37 5.02 -5.53 7.36
CA LEU A 37 4.56 -4.93 6.10
C LEU A 37 3.04 -4.79 6.06
N ALA A 38 2.30 -5.87 6.35
CA ALA A 38 0.84 -5.85 6.37
C ALA A 38 0.28 -4.82 7.37
N ARG A 39 0.91 -4.69 8.54
CA ARG A 39 0.52 -3.70 9.56
C ARG A 39 0.74 -2.27 9.09
N GLU A 40 1.88 -1.98 8.47
CA GLU A 40 2.18 -0.65 7.93
C GLU A 40 1.23 -0.27 6.80
N ILE A 41 0.94 -1.19 5.88
CA ILE A 41 0.00 -0.98 4.78
C ILE A 41 -1.41 -0.71 5.33
N LYS A 42 -1.88 -1.53 6.28
CA LYS A 42 -3.17 -1.32 6.96
C LYS A 42 -3.23 0.03 7.68
N SER A 43 -2.13 0.43 8.33
CA SER A 43 -2.04 1.74 9.00
C SER A 43 -2.25 2.89 8.01
N VAL A 44 -1.61 2.84 6.83
CA VAL A 44 -1.82 3.86 5.78
C VAL A 44 -3.28 3.86 5.30
N PHE A 45 -3.89 2.68 5.09
CA PHE A 45 -5.29 2.63 4.65
C PHE A 45 -6.26 3.21 5.68
N LEU A 46 -6.01 2.99 6.98
CA LEU A 46 -6.82 3.56 8.05
C LEU A 46 -6.62 5.07 8.19
N GLU A 47 -5.39 5.57 8.01
CA GLU A 47 -5.04 7.00 8.06
C GLU A 47 -5.84 7.81 7.02
N TYR A 48 -6.03 7.25 5.82
CA TYR A 48 -6.81 7.89 4.75
C TYR A 48 -8.28 7.44 4.70
N HIS A 49 -8.73 6.60 5.65
CA HIS A 49 -10.09 6.03 5.68
C HIS A 49 -10.50 5.31 4.38
N ILE A 50 -9.56 4.62 3.73
CA ILE A 50 -9.77 3.91 2.47
C ILE A 50 -9.76 2.38 2.63
N GLN A 51 -9.66 1.85 3.85
CA GLN A 51 -9.54 0.41 4.11
C GLN A 51 -10.65 -0.45 3.47
N ASN A 52 -11.84 0.13 3.25
CA ASN A 52 -12.98 -0.54 2.61
C ASN A 52 -13.18 -0.16 1.13
N LYS A 53 -12.24 0.62 0.57
CA LYS A 53 -12.27 1.11 -0.83
C LYS A 53 -11.16 0.50 -1.68
N VAL A 54 -10.19 -0.19 -1.07
CA VAL A 54 -9.10 -0.85 -1.79
C VAL A 54 -9.61 -2.17 -2.39
N CYS A 55 -9.70 -2.23 -3.71
CA CYS A 55 -10.14 -3.43 -4.43
C CYS A 55 -8.97 -4.35 -4.84
N CYS A 56 -7.77 -3.80 -4.97
CA CYS A 56 -6.59 -4.51 -5.44
C CYS A 56 -5.33 -3.86 -4.85
N THR A 57 -4.31 -4.66 -4.58
CA THR A 57 -2.98 -4.17 -4.22
C THR A 57 -1.94 -4.86 -5.09
N THR A 58 -1.11 -4.07 -5.77
CA THR A 58 -0.02 -4.55 -6.61
C THR A 58 1.29 -4.35 -5.89
N THR A 59 2.09 -5.41 -5.78
CA THR A 59 3.44 -5.37 -5.21
C THR A 59 4.44 -5.97 -6.18
N ASP A 60 5.73 -5.76 -5.94
CA ASP A 60 6.73 -6.58 -6.59
C ASP A 60 6.63 -8.04 -6.11
N ASN A 61 7.34 -8.95 -6.80
CA ASN A 61 7.39 -10.37 -6.45
C ASN A 61 8.34 -10.65 -5.27
N GLY A 62 8.57 -9.68 -4.39
CA GLY A 62 9.39 -9.86 -3.20
C GLY A 62 8.77 -10.91 -2.27
N SER A 63 9.57 -11.86 -1.78
CA SER A 63 9.09 -13.00 -0.98
C SER A 63 8.30 -12.61 0.27
N ASN A 64 8.57 -11.44 0.84
CA ASN A 64 7.81 -10.90 1.97
C ASN A 64 6.46 -10.29 1.58
N PHE A 65 6.34 -9.74 0.36
CA PHE A 65 5.07 -9.24 -0.16
C PHE A 65 4.13 -10.38 -0.53
N ILE A 66 4.64 -11.45 -1.16
CA ILE A 66 3.85 -12.66 -1.45
C ILE A 66 3.21 -13.21 -0.17
N LYS A 67 3.93 -13.16 0.97
CA LYS A 67 3.42 -13.60 2.28
C LYS A 67 2.49 -12.60 2.96
N ALA A 68 2.64 -11.31 2.70
CA ALA A 68 1.80 -10.27 3.30
C ALA A 68 0.41 -10.18 2.63
N PHE A 69 0.32 -10.64 1.38
CA PHE A 69 -0.88 -10.59 0.55
C PHE A 69 -1.49 -11.96 0.23
N ARG A 70 -0.98 -13.04 0.84
CA ARG A 70 -1.68 -14.32 0.96
C ARG A 70 -2.65 -14.25 2.13
#